data_AF-A0A956IE71-F1
#
_entry.id   AF-A0A956IE71-F1
#
_cell.length_a   1.000
_cell.length_b   1.000
_cell.length_c   1.000
_cell.angle_alpha   90.00
_cell.angle_beta   90.00
_cell.angle_gamma   90.00
#
_symmetry.space_group_name_H-M   'P 1'
#
loop_
_entity.id
_entity.type
_entity.pdbx_description
1 polymer ?
#
loop_
_entity_poly.entity_id
_entity_poly.type
_entity_poly.pdbx_seq_one_letter_code
_entity_poly.pdbx_strand_id
1 'polypeptide(L)'
;MSSLDPFLVKQQSEQRILAAGGRICDWLPVIERRSPRPTGEVVARALILNALLNIYFKAPIPIIAGWIEDNGLRDALSPSEKALLAKTNDELTERDEITIYWFIEALWSFMWAGSLISAMPFDESVGDGMAALCPNLERGEGPEKFSQHMRLRPSDELFAELDLYFRLHWWTRDANLNGYDTGSVKLSVIMERRKALEWILDPTCDWDHVPDNT
;
A
#
# COMPACT_ATOMS: atom_id res chain seq x y z
N MET A 1 -18.13 -19.23 -5.31
CA MET A 1 -18.71 -17.96 -4.81
C MET A 1 -18.36 -17.88 -3.35
N SER A 2 -17.64 -16.84 -2.92
CA SER A 2 -17.30 -16.66 -1.51
C SER A 2 -18.55 -16.32 -0.68
N SER A 3 -18.58 -16.81 0.56
CA SER A 3 -19.66 -16.79 1.55
C SER A 3 -19.46 -15.76 2.67
N LEU A 4 -18.50 -14.86 2.55
CA LEU A 4 -18.16 -13.93 3.63
C LEU A 4 -19.24 -12.84 3.74
N ASP A 5 -19.92 -12.78 4.90
CA ASP A 5 -20.91 -11.75 5.23
C ASP A 5 -20.23 -10.40 5.50
N PRO A 6 -20.46 -9.36 4.69
CA PRO A 6 -19.84 -8.05 4.89
C PRO A 6 -20.17 -7.40 6.25
N PHE A 7 -21.34 -7.70 6.84
CA PHE A 7 -21.68 -7.20 8.18
C PHE A 7 -20.85 -7.85 9.27
N LEU A 8 -20.55 -9.15 9.13
CA LEU A 8 -19.67 -9.86 10.04
C LEU A 8 -18.23 -9.32 9.95
N VAL A 9 -17.75 -9.02 8.73
CA VAL A 9 -16.43 -8.38 8.52
C VAL A 9 -16.37 -7.03 9.23
N LYS A 10 -17.37 -6.17 9.02
CA LYS A 10 -17.50 -4.88 9.72
C LYS A 10 -17.40 -5.06 11.23
N GLN A 11 -18.17 -5.99 11.80
CA GLN A 11 -18.17 -6.24 13.24
C GLN A 11 -16.79 -6.69 13.75
N GLN A 12 -16.10 -7.56 13.01
CA GLN A 12 -14.75 -8.03 13.37
C GLN A 12 -13.73 -6.90 13.33
N SER A 13 -13.76 -6.05 12.32
CA SER A 13 -12.91 -4.86 12.23
C SER A 13 -13.13 -3.91 13.40
N GLU A 14 -14.40 -3.66 13.75
CA GLU A 14 -14.76 -2.79 14.88
C GLU A 14 -14.29 -3.36 16.21
N GLN A 15 -14.40 -4.67 16.41
CA GLN A 15 -13.85 -5.35 17.59
C GLN A 15 -12.33 -5.19 17.68
N ARG A 16 -11.60 -5.32 16.56
CA ARG A 16 -10.14 -5.09 16.52
C ARG A 16 -9.78 -3.65 16.91
N ILE A 17 -10.54 -2.67 16.42
CA ILE A 17 -10.32 -1.25 16.74
C ILE A 17 -10.61 -0.96 18.22
N LEU A 18 -11.74 -1.44 18.74
CA LEU A 18 -12.09 -1.28 20.16
C LEU A 18 -11.07 -1.96 21.08
N ALA A 19 -10.57 -3.13 20.71
CA ALA A 19 -9.54 -3.84 21.47
C ALA A 19 -8.20 -3.07 21.51
N ALA A 20 -7.91 -2.24 20.50
CA ALA A 20 -6.78 -1.33 20.47
C ALA A 20 -7.05 0.02 21.17
N GLY A 21 -8.18 0.17 21.87
CA GLY A 21 -8.57 1.41 22.56
C GLY A 21 -9.14 2.48 21.63
N GLY A 22 -9.47 2.12 20.39
CA GLY A 22 -9.99 3.04 19.39
C GLY A 22 -11.48 3.31 19.47
N ARG A 23 -11.95 4.18 18.57
CA ARG A 23 -13.36 4.55 18.44
C ARG A 23 -13.92 4.03 17.13
N ILE A 24 -15.21 3.75 17.11
CA ILE A 24 -15.95 3.30 15.93
C ILE A 24 -17.04 4.29 15.57
N CYS A 25 -17.52 4.22 14.33
CA CYS A 25 -18.66 4.96 13.84
C CYS A 25 -19.69 3.99 13.26
N ASP A 26 -20.80 3.81 13.98
CA ASP A 26 -21.85 2.86 13.59
C ASP A 26 -22.49 3.19 12.24
N TRP A 27 -22.43 4.46 11.84
CA TRP A 27 -23.01 4.98 10.59
C TRP A 27 -22.11 4.76 9.37
N LEU A 28 -20.86 4.34 9.55
CA LEU A 28 -20.01 4.01 8.41
C LEU A 28 -20.60 2.84 7.63
N PRO A 29 -20.74 2.99 6.30
CA PRO A 29 -21.32 1.94 5.48
C PRO A 29 -20.45 0.69 5.49
N VAL A 30 -21.07 -0.42 5.09
CA VAL A 30 -20.33 -1.58 4.61
C VAL A 30 -19.70 -1.20 3.27
N ILE A 31 -18.40 -1.46 3.11
CA ILE A 31 -17.70 -1.19 1.85
C ILE A 31 -18.17 -2.14 0.74
N GLU A 32 -18.17 -1.65 -0.49
CA GLU A 32 -18.52 -2.46 -1.65
C GLU A 32 -17.48 -3.57 -1.88
N ARG A 33 -17.95 -4.79 -2.12
CA ARG A 33 -17.07 -5.90 -2.45
C ARG A 33 -16.76 -5.91 -3.95
N ARG A 34 -15.50 -5.70 -4.29
CA ARG A 34 -14.97 -5.78 -5.66
C ARG A 34 -14.00 -6.95 -5.81
N SER A 35 -13.64 -7.26 -7.06
CA SER A 35 -12.72 -8.36 -7.37
C SER A 35 -11.29 -7.85 -7.40
N PRO A 36 -10.32 -8.57 -6.80
CA PRO A 36 -8.94 -8.13 -6.84
C PRO A 36 -8.39 -8.12 -8.27
N ARG A 37 -7.44 -7.22 -8.52
CA ARG A 37 -6.62 -7.21 -9.72
C ARG A 37 -5.85 -8.54 -9.88
N PRO A 38 -5.50 -8.93 -11.12
CA PRO A 38 -4.63 -10.06 -11.36
C PRO A 38 -3.30 -9.94 -10.61
N THR A 39 -2.75 -11.06 -10.13
CA THR A 39 -1.49 -11.07 -9.36
C THR A 39 -0.33 -10.40 -10.12
N GLY A 40 -0.28 -10.51 -11.45
CA GLY A 40 0.73 -9.85 -12.27
C GLY A 40 0.72 -8.33 -12.15
N GLU A 41 -0.47 -7.70 -12.12
CA GLU A 41 -0.60 -6.25 -11.93
C GLU A 41 -0.16 -5.82 -10.52
N VAL A 42 -0.53 -6.62 -9.51
CA VAL A 42 -0.14 -6.38 -8.11
C VAL A 42 1.38 -6.48 -7.93
N VAL A 43 2.01 -7.48 -8.54
CA VAL A 43 3.46 -7.64 -8.56
C VAL A 43 4.14 -6.46 -9.28
N ALA A 44 3.64 -6.06 -10.46
CA ALA A 44 4.20 -4.95 -11.21
C ALA A 44 4.17 -3.63 -10.41
N ARG A 45 3.03 -3.33 -9.76
CA ARG A 45 2.90 -2.16 -8.90
C ARG A 45 3.88 -2.22 -7.71
N ALA A 46 3.99 -3.36 -7.04
CA ALA A 46 4.94 -3.55 -5.95
C ALA A 46 6.40 -3.33 -6.40
N LEU A 47 6.78 -3.85 -7.56
CA LEU A 47 8.11 -3.67 -8.15
C LEU A 47 8.40 -2.20 -8.48
N ILE A 48 7.42 -1.48 -9.03
CA ILE A 48 7.54 -0.05 -9.31
C ILE A 48 7.75 0.75 -8.02
N LEU A 49 6.95 0.52 -6.98
CA LEU A 49 7.11 1.20 -5.70
C LEU A 49 8.47 0.89 -5.06
N ASN A 50 8.93 -0.36 -5.13
CA ASN A 50 10.27 -0.73 -4.69
C ASN A 50 11.36 0.04 -5.46
N ALA A 51 11.26 0.09 -6.79
CA ALA A 51 12.24 0.77 -7.63
C ALA A 51 12.28 2.28 -7.32
N LEU A 52 11.11 2.93 -7.25
CA LEU A 52 11.02 4.36 -6.94
C LEU A 52 11.52 4.68 -5.53
N LEU A 53 11.27 3.81 -4.54
CA LEU A 53 11.79 3.99 -3.18
C LEU A 53 13.32 4.10 -3.12
N ASN A 54 14.04 3.46 -4.04
CA ASN A 54 15.50 3.58 -4.12
C ASN A 54 15.96 5.02 -4.47
N ILE A 55 15.12 5.81 -5.14
CA ILE A 55 15.41 7.24 -5.42
C ILE A 55 15.48 8.04 -4.12
N TYR A 56 14.61 7.73 -3.14
CA TYR A 56 14.68 8.34 -1.81
C TYR A 56 16.00 8.01 -1.10
N PHE A 57 16.51 6.80 -1.29
CA PHE A 57 17.85 6.37 -0.85
C PHE A 57 18.99 6.86 -1.77
N LYS A 58 18.73 7.89 -2.58
CA LYS A 58 19.70 8.59 -3.43
C LYS A 58 20.25 7.76 -4.60
N ALA A 59 19.52 6.73 -5.03
CA ALA A 59 19.83 6.08 -6.31
C ALA A 59 19.64 7.07 -7.48
N PRO A 60 20.50 7.02 -8.51
CA PRO A 60 20.33 7.88 -9.68
C PRO A 60 19.05 7.54 -10.44
N ILE A 61 18.21 8.54 -10.74
CA ILE A 61 16.95 8.34 -11.47
C ILE A 61 17.14 7.58 -12.79
N PRO A 62 18.18 7.86 -13.61
CA PRO A 62 18.40 7.10 -14.85
C PRO A 62 18.62 5.60 -14.65
N ILE A 63 19.22 5.20 -13.53
CA ILE A 63 19.42 3.77 -13.20
C ILE A 63 18.10 3.12 -12.83
N ILE A 64 17.27 3.81 -12.05
CA ILE A 64 15.93 3.33 -11.67
C ILE A 64 15.00 3.24 -12.88
N ALA A 65 15.01 4.27 -13.75
CA ALA A 65 14.28 4.26 -15.01
C ALA A 65 14.74 3.09 -15.91
N GLY A 66 16.04 2.89 -16.05
CA GLY A 66 16.60 1.77 -16.81
C GLY A 66 16.14 0.41 -16.28
N TRP A 67 16.20 0.19 -14.96
CA TRP A 67 15.71 -1.06 -14.36
C TRP A 67 14.21 -1.27 -14.58
N ILE A 68 13.39 -0.22 -14.54
CA ILE A 68 11.95 -0.30 -14.82
C ILE A 68 11.69 -0.70 -16.29
N GLU A 69 12.45 -0.12 -17.23
CA GLU A 69 12.36 -0.44 -18.66
C GLU A 69 12.82 -1.87 -18.95
N ASP A 70 13.99 -2.26 -18.45
CA ASP A 70 14.60 -3.58 -18.67
C ASP A 70 13.71 -4.73 -18.16
N ASN A 71 12.87 -4.45 -17.16
CA ASN A 71 11.93 -5.41 -16.57
C ASN A 71 10.50 -5.28 -17.11
N GLY A 72 10.28 -4.49 -18.16
CA GLY A 72 8.98 -4.37 -18.85
C GLY A 72 7.89 -3.70 -18.01
N LEU A 73 8.26 -2.86 -17.03
CA LEU A 73 7.33 -2.24 -16.08
C LEU A 73 6.84 -0.85 -16.53
N ARG A 74 7.41 -0.28 -17.60
CA ARG A 74 7.13 1.08 -18.07
C ARG A 74 5.64 1.37 -18.26
N ASP A 75 4.92 0.44 -18.88
CA ASP A 75 3.50 0.64 -19.21
C ASP A 75 2.59 0.63 -17.97
N ALA A 76 3.06 0.04 -16.86
CA ALA A 76 2.35 0.03 -15.59
C ALA A 76 2.59 1.28 -14.73
N LEU A 77 3.52 2.17 -15.12
CA LEU A 77 3.73 3.43 -14.42
C LEU A 77 2.52 4.36 -14.54
N SER A 78 2.14 4.98 -13.42
CA SER A 78 1.14 6.03 -13.40
C SER A 78 1.68 7.34 -14.02
N PRO A 79 0.80 8.28 -14.40
CA PRO A 79 1.23 9.60 -14.87
C PRO A 79 2.19 10.32 -13.91
N SER A 80 1.94 10.29 -12.60
CA SER A 80 2.80 10.95 -11.60
C SER A 80 4.17 10.28 -11.50
N GLU A 81 4.24 8.95 -11.59
CA GLU A 81 5.49 8.19 -11.57
C GLU A 81 6.32 8.45 -12.84
N LYS A 82 5.67 8.56 -14.00
CA LYS A 82 6.34 8.97 -15.25
C LYS A 82 6.91 10.38 -15.14
N ALA A 83 6.16 11.32 -14.55
CA ALA A 83 6.63 12.67 -14.32
C ALA A 83 7.80 12.73 -13.34
N LEU A 84 7.79 11.86 -12.31
CA LEU A 84 8.90 11.73 -11.36
C LEU A 84 10.18 11.21 -12.06
N LEU A 85 10.07 10.17 -12.89
CA LEU A 85 11.21 9.59 -13.61
C LEU A 85 11.76 10.49 -14.74
N ALA A 86 11.01 11.52 -15.16
CA ALA A 86 11.47 12.51 -16.11
C ALA A 86 12.38 13.59 -15.49
N LYS A 87 12.48 13.63 -14.15
CA LYS A 87 13.35 14.56 -13.41
C LYS A 87 14.77 14.02 -13.31
N THR A 88 15.72 14.92 -13.08
CA THR A 88 17.03 14.62 -12.50
C THR A 88 16.95 14.60 -10.98
N ASN A 89 17.94 13.99 -10.31
CA ASN A 89 17.98 13.94 -8.85
C ASN A 89 17.98 15.34 -8.22
N ASP A 90 18.61 16.34 -8.86
CA ASP A 90 18.68 17.72 -8.37
C ASP A 90 17.36 18.49 -8.57
N GLU A 91 16.46 17.99 -9.42
CA GLU A 91 15.13 18.56 -9.65
C GLU A 91 14.06 17.99 -8.71
N LEU A 92 14.42 17.03 -7.85
CA LEU A 92 13.51 16.49 -6.85
C LEU A 92 13.18 17.56 -5.81
N THR A 93 11.89 17.79 -5.62
CA THR A 93 11.37 18.67 -4.57
C THR A 93 11.22 17.90 -3.27
N GLU A 94 11.16 18.61 -2.14
CA GLU A 94 10.83 18.01 -0.83
C GLU A 94 9.52 17.21 -0.88
N ARG A 95 8.53 17.70 -1.65
CA ARG A 95 7.26 17.00 -1.86
C ARG A 95 7.44 15.67 -2.60
N ASP A 96 8.33 15.61 -3.58
CA ASP A 96 8.64 14.36 -4.28
C ASP A 96 9.29 13.36 -3.31
N GLU A 97 10.25 13.81 -2.50
CA GLU A 97 10.92 12.95 -1.52
C GLU A 97 9.94 12.41 -0.47
N ILE A 98 9.05 13.25 0.05
CA ILE A 98 7.99 12.82 0.97
C ILE A 98 7.05 11.80 0.30
N THR A 99 6.67 12.04 -0.96
CA THR A 99 5.79 11.12 -1.70
C THR A 99 6.45 9.76 -1.87
N ILE A 100 7.72 9.73 -2.28
CA ILE A 100 8.48 8.49 -2.45
C ILE A 100 8.67 7.78 -1.11
N TYR A 101 8.98 8.52 -0.04
CA TYR A 101 9.12 7.96 1.31
C TYR A 101 7.87 7.17 1.72
N TRP A 102 6.67 7.73 1.47
CA TRP A 102 5.42 7.07 1.82
C TRP A 102 5.12 5.80 1.01
N PHE A 103 5.78 5.59 -0.14
CA PHE A 103 5.67 4.32 -0.88
C PHE A 103 6.10 3.11 -0.05
N ILE A 104 6.90 3.28 1.01
CA ILE A 104 7.29 2.18 1.88
C ILE A 104 6.07 1.52 2.56
N GLU A 105 5.08 2.30 2.99
CA GLU A 105 3.88 1.80 3.67
C GLU A 105 2.90 1.15 2.66
N ALA A 106 2.75 1.76 1.48
CA ALA A 106 1.99 1.15 0.40
C ALA A 106 2.62 -0.18 -0.06
N LEU A 107 3.94 -0.20 -0.25
CA LEU A 107 4.69 -1.40 -0.62
C LEU A 107 4.59 -2.50 0.43
N TRP A 108 4.61 -2.14 1.73
CA TRP A 108 4.36 -3.09 2.81
C TRP A 108 3.00 -3.79 2.66
N SER A 109 1.97 -3.04 2.27
CA SER A 109 0.63 -3.61 2.00
C SER A 109 0.60 -4.51 0.78
N PHE A 110 1.32 -4.15 -0.28
CA PHE A 110 1.50 -5.05 -1.43
C PHE A 110 2.21 -6.35 -1.05
N MET A 111 3.25 -6.27 -0.23
CA MET A 111 3.98 -7.45 0.26
C MET A 111 3.09 -8.33 1.15
N TRP A 112 2.28 -7.74 2.02
CA TRP A 112 1.29 -8.48 2.80
C TRP A 112 0.25 -9.14 1.89
N ALA A 113 -0.36 -8.38 0.99
CA ALA A 113 -1.35 -8.90 0.05
C ALA A 113 -0.77 -10.02 -0.84
N GLY A 114 0.51 -9.93 -1.20
CA GLY A 114 1.26 -10.94 -1.94
C GLY A 114 1.85 -12.07 -1.08
N SER A 115 1.47 -12.21 0.18
CA SER A 115 1.92 -13.27 1.10
C SER A 115 3.44 -13.35 1.34
N LEU A 116 4.20 -12.27 1.11
CA LEU A 116 5.63 -12.22 1.44
C LEU A 116 5.87 -11.98 2.94
N ILE A 117 4.90 -11.35 3.60
CA ILE A 117 4.90 -11.13 5.05
C ILE A 117 3.59 -11.64 5.63
N SER A 118 3.67 -12.24 6.82
CA SER A 118 2.53 -12.94 7.44
C SER A 118 1.49 -11.99 8.03
N ALA A 119 1.91 -10.84 8.54
CA ALA A 119 1.06 -9.87 9.23
C ALA A 119 1.39 -8.43 8.81
N MET A 120 0.40 -7.55 8.92
CA MET A 120 0.50 -6.12 8.70
C MET A 120 -0.15 -5.36 9.87
N PRO A 121 0.45 -5.42 11.08
CA PRO A 121 -0.08 -4.74 12.27
C PRO A 121 -0.23 -3.23 12.01
N PHE A 122 -1.40 -2.67 12.28
CA PHE A 122 -1.73 -1.27 11.98
C PHE A 122 -1.11 -0.27 12.96
N ASP A 123 -0.58 -0.76 14.06
CA ASP A 123 0.00 -0.04 15.18
C ASP A 123 1.55 -0.15 15.22
N GLU A 124 2.16 -0.76 14.20
CA GLU A 124 3.61 -0.87 14.03
C GLU A 124 4.06 -0.22 12.72
N SER A 125 5.29 0.30 12.75
CA SER A 125 6.00 0.73 11.53
C SER A 125 6.47 -0.47 10.70
N VAL A 126 6.83 -0.22 9.45
CA VAL A 126 7.48 -1.21 8.59
C VAL A 126 8.70 -1.81 9.29
N GLY A 127 8.80 -3.15 9.29
CA GLY A 127 9.89 -3.85 9.96
C GLY A 127 11.21 -3.81 9.19
N ASP A 128 12.33 -3.86 9.94
CA ASP A 128 13.70 -3.79 9.40
C ASP A 128 14.04 -4.86 8.35
N GLY A 129 13.30 -5.98 8.34
CA GLY A 129 13.50 -7.09 7.40
C GLY A 129 12.96 -6.83 5.98
N MET A 130 12.20 -5.76 5.75
CA MET A 130 11.56 -5.49 4.46
C MET A 130 12.57 -5.45 3.30
N ALA A 131 13.69 -4.75 3.49
CA ALA A 131 14.70 -4.57 2.46
C ALA A 131 15.29 -5.90 1.94
N ALA A 132 15.37 -6.93 2.79
CA ALA A 132 15.87 -8.24 2.39
C ALA A 132 14.92 -9.00 1.44
N LEU A 133 13.61 -8.75 1.59
CA LEU A 133 12.55 -9.35 0.77
C LEU A 133 12.41 -8.63 -0.59
N CYS A 134 12.82 -7.37 -0.67
CA CYS A 134 12.81 -6.56 -1.89
C CYS A 134 13.97 -6.90 -2.85
N PRO A 135 13.76 -6.74 -4.18
CA PRO A 135 14.87 -6.70 -5.14
C PRO A 135 15.88 -5.60 -4.76
N ASN A 136 17.16 -5.98 -4.69
CA ASN A 136 18.27 -5.05 -4.53
C ASN A 136 18.78 -4.59 -5.92
N LEU A 137 18.36 -3.40 -6.31
CA LEU A 137 18.66 -2.82 -7.62
C LEU A 137 20.15 -2.45 -7.77
N GLU A 138 20.82 -2.05 -6.69
CA GLU A 138 22.26 -1.77 -6.69
C GLU A 138 23.08 -3.02 -7.04
N ARG A 139 22.62 -4.19 -6.62
CA ARG A 139 23.24 -5.50 -6.92
C ARG A 139 22.76 -6.10 -8.25
N GLY A 140 21.93 -5.39 -9.00
CA GLY A 140 21.37 -5.85 -10.27
C GLY A 140 20.37 -7.01 -10.11
N GLU A 141 19.73 -7.15 -8.95
CA GLU A 141 18.67 -8.15 -8.78
C GLU A 141 17.44 -7.76 -9.61
N GLY A 142 16.88 -8.75 -10.30
CA GLY A 142 15.68 -8.59 -11.11
C GLY A 142 14.38 -8.75 -10.33
N PRO A 143 13.24 -8.78 -11.02
CA PRO A 143 11.89 -8.80 -10.44
C PRO A 143 11.53 -10.14 -9.80
N GLU A 144 12.39 -11.16 -9.93
CA GLU A 144 12.13 -12.55 -9.52
C GLU A 144 11.82 -12.67 -8.03
N LYS A 145 12.39 -11.82 -7.18
CA LYS A 145 12.07 -11.81 -5.74
C LYS A 145 10.57 -11.60 -5.50
N PHE A 146 9.89 -10.80 -6.32
CA PHE A 146 8.44 -10.64 -6.23
C PHE A 146 7.71 -11.56 -7.18
N SER A 147 8.06 -11.59 -8.48
CA SER A 147 7.31 -12.33 -9.48
C SER A 147 7.28 -13.85 -9.24
N GLN A 148 8.32 -14.42 -8.63
CA GLN A 148 8.35 -15.85 -8.31
C GLN A 148 7.73 -16.18 -6.95
N HIS A 149 7.74 -15.25 -5.99
CA HIS A 149 7.39 -15.54 -4.59
C HIS A 149 6.07 -14.94 -4.13
N MET A 150 5.61 -13.83 -4.73
CA MET A 150 4.33 -13.23 -4.38
C MET A 150 3.17 -14.13 -4.84
N ARG A 151 2.26 -14.43 -3.91
CA ARG A 151 1.00 -15.11 -4.15
C ARG A 151 -0.09 -14.33 -3.46
N LEU A 152 -1.05 -13.85 -4.25
CA LEU A 152 -2.11 -13.01 -3.73
C LEU A 152 -2.94 -13.80 -2.70
N ARG A 153 -3.17 -13.19 -1.53
CA ARG A 153 -4.07 -13.72 -0.50
C ARG A 153 -5.49 -13.90 -1.05
N PRO A 154 -6.31 -14.79 -0.46
CA PRO A 154 -7.71 -14.95 -0.83
C PRO A 154 -8.46 -13.62 -0.83
N SER A 155 -9.37 -13.43 -1.78
CA SER A 155 -10.17 -12.20 -1.89
C SER A 155 -10.92 -11.83 -0.60
N ASP A 156 -11.35 -12.83 0.19
CA ASP A 156 -11.98 -12.61 1.49
C ASP A 156 -11.06 -11.98 2.52
N GLU A 157 -9.81 -12.44 2.55
CA GLU A 157 -8.81 -11.93 3.47
C GLU A 157 -8.40 -10.50 3.11
N LEU A 158 -8.21 -10.23 1.82
CA LEU A 158 -7.95 -8.88 1.33
C LEU A 158 -9.11 -7.93 1.66
N PHE A 159 -10.36 -8.37 1.43
CA PHE A 159 -11.54 -7.56 1.71
C PHE A 159 -11.69 -7.26 3.20
N ALA A 160 -11.45 -8.25 4.07
CA ALA A 160 -11.50 -8.04 5.51
C ALA A 160 -10.46 -7.04 6.00
N GLU A 161 -9.24 -7.09 5.45
CA GLU A 161 -8.21 -6.13 5.82
C GLU A 161 -8.48 -4.74 5.24
N LEU A 162 -9.08 -4.64 4.04
CA LEU A 162 -9.53 -3.35 3.52
C LEU A 162 -10.62 -2.71 4.40
N ASP A 163 -11.62 -3.48 4.85
CA ASP A 163 -12.65 -2.95 5.77
C ASP A 163 -12.03 -2.46 7.08
N LEU A 164 -11.05 -3.18 7.63
CA LEU A 164 -10.30 -2.71 8.81
C LEU A 164 -9.65 -1.36 8.53
N TYR A 165 -8.89 -1.23 7.44
CA TYR A 165 -8.17 0.00 7.11
C TYR A 165 -9.10 1.16 6.74
N PHE A 166 -10.27 0.88 6.16
CA PHE A 166 -11.34 1.85 5.97
C PHE A 166 -11.80 2.45 7.31
N ARG A 167 -12.04 1.60 8.31
CA ARG A 167 -12.50 2.03 9.65
C ARG A 167 -11.40 2.69 10.48
N LEU A 168 -10.17 2.19 10.38
CA LEU A 168 -8.99 2.81 10.99
C LEU A 168 -8.77 4.22 10.44
N HIS A 169 -9.00 4.43 9.14
CA HIS A 169 -8.87 5.74 8.53
C HIS A 169 -9.88 6.71 9.15
N TRP A 170 -11.15 6.31 9.31
CA TRP A 170 -12.13 7.13 10.03
C TRP A 170 -11.67 7.46 11.46
N TRP A 171 -11.27 6.45 12.25
CA TRP A 171 -10.87 6.67 13.64
C TRP A 171 -9.69 7.63 13.77
N THR A 172 -8.63 7.41 12.98
CA THR A 172 -7.43 8.26 13.00
C THR A 172 -7.70 9.67 12.46
N ARG A 173 -8.65 9.83 11.54
CA ARG A 173 -9.11 11.13 11.06
C ARG A 173 -9.95 11.87 12.11
N ASP A 174 -10.88 11.17 12.77
CA ASP A 174 -11.65 11.72 13.89
C ASP A 174 -10.73 12.17 15.04
N ALA A 175 -9.70 11.38 15.34
CA ALA A 175 -8.66 11.73 16.31
C ALA A 175 -7.90 12.99 15.93
N ASN A 176 -7.50 13.11 14.67
CA ASN A 176 -6.80 14.30 14.16
C ASN A 176 -7.67 15.55 14.23
N LEU A 177 -8.95 15.45 13.86
CA LEU A 177 -9.90 16.57 13.87
C LEU A 177 -10.29 17.02 15.29
N ASN A 178 -10.42 16.07 16.23
CA ASN A 178 -10.86 16.35 17.59
C ASN A 178 -9.71 16.44 18.61
N GLY A 179 -8.46 16.24 18.17
CA GLY A 179 -7.25 16.42 18.98
C GLY A 179 -7.07 15.40 20.11
N TYR A 180 -7.47 14.14 19.90
CA TYR A 180 -7.20 13.06 20.85
C TYR A 180 -6.15 12.08 20.31
N ASP A 181 -5.46 11.40 21.23
CA ASP A 181 -4.36 10.51 20.90
C ASP A 181 -4.85 9.14 20.39
N THR A 182 -4.11 8.58 19.43
CA THR A 182 -4.30 7.24 18.84
C THR A 182 -3.13 6.30 19.16
N GLY A 183 -2.22 6.74 20.03
CA GLY A 183 -1.04 5.97 20.42
C GLY A 183 -0.10 5.79 19.24
N SER A 184 0.21 4.54 18.90
CA SER A 184 1.09 4.22 17.78
C SER A 184 0.39 4.16 16.42
N VAL A 185 -0.95 4.27 16.36
CA VAL A 185 -1.72 4.19 15.12
C VAL A 185 -1.72 5.54 14.40
N LYS A 186 -0.95 5.66 13.31
CA LYS A 186 -0.74 6.95 12.63
C LYS A 186 -1.63 7.09 11.40
N LEU A 187 -2.36 8.21 11.30
CA LEU A 187 -3.22 8.54 10.14
C LEU A 187 -2.48 8.36 8.80
N SER A 188 -1.27 8.89 8.67
CA SER A 188 -0.50 8.82 7.42
C SER A 188 -0.13 7.38 7.03
N VAL A 189 0.16 6.51 7.99
CA VAL A 189 0.43 5.08 7.75
C VAL A 189 -0.85 4.38 7.28
N ILE A 190 -1.98 4.64 7.96
CA ILE A 190 -3.26 4.05 7.60
C ILE A 190 -3.70 4.46 6.19
N MET A 191 -3.50 5.72 5.81
CA MET A 191 -3.86 6.22 4.48
C MET A 191 -3.10 5.50 3.37
N GLU A 192 -1.77 5.35 3.48
CA GLU A 192 -0.96 4.70 2.45
C GLU A 192 -1.23 3.21 2.34
N ARG A 193 -1.41 2.54 3.48
CA ARG A 193 -1.74 1.11 3.50
C ARG A 193 -3.15 0.84 2.95
N ARG A 194 -4.12 1.68 3.31
CA ARG A 194 -5.48 1.63 2.74
C ARG A 194 -5.44 1.86 1.24
N LYS A 195 -4.71 2.87 0.75
CA LYS A 195 -4.57 3.19 -0.67
C LYS A 195 -4.14 1.97 -1.49
N ALA A 196 -3.15 1.21 -1.01
CA ALA A 196 -2.70 0.00 -1.67
C ALA A 196 -3.80 -1.08 -1.71
N LEU A 197 -4.50 -1.32 -0.59
CA LEU A 197 -5.60 -2.30 -0.52
C LEU A 197 -6.79 -1.93 -1.42
N GLU A 198 -7.19 -0.65 -1.44
CA GLU A 198 -8.24 -0.13 -2.33
C GLU A 198 -7.84 -0.37 -3.80
N TRP A 199 -6.60 -0.03 -4.18
CA TRP A 199 -6.11 -0.23 -5.53
C TRP A 199 -6.06 -1.71 -5.93
N ILE A 200 -5.66 -2.60 -5.01
CA ILE A 200 -5.66 -4.05 -5.23
C ILE A 200 -7.08 -4.56 -5.49
N LEU A 201 -8.05 -4.10 -4.70
CA LEU A 201 -9.43 -4.60 -4.73
C LEU A 201 -10.32 -3.88 -5.74
N ASP A 202 -9.87 -2.81 -6.36
CA ASP A 202 -10.62 -2.07 -7.37
C ASP A 202 -9.85 -1.91 -8.70
N PRO A 203 -10.14 -2.79 -9.69
CA PRO A 203 -9.54 -2.70 -11.02
C PRO A 203 -9.85 -1.40 -11.77
N THR A 204 -10.87 -0.65 -11.35
CA THR A 204 -11.27 0.61 -11.98
C THR A 204 -10.52 1.82 -11.43
N CYS A 205 -9.85 1.68 -10.28
CA CYS A 205 -9.09 2.77 -9.66
C CYS A 205 -7.72 2.99 -10.34
N ASP A 206 -7.41 4.23 -10.66
CA ASP A 206 -6.06 4.64 -11.05
C ASP A 206 -5.18 4.78 -9.80
N TRP A 207 -3.90 4.42 -9.89
CA TRP A 207 -2.94 4.55 -8.77
C TRP A 207 -2.78 5.99 -8.28
N ASP A 208 -2.86 6.97 -9.18
CA ASP A 208 -2.77 8.39 -8.85
C ASP A 208 -4.07 8.94 -8.24
N HIS A 209 -5.20 8.23 -8.41
CA HIS A 209 -6.54 8.69 -8.05
C HIS A 209 -7.33 7.63 -7.27
N VAL A 210 -6.70 7.03 -6.27
CA VAL A 210 -7.39 6.15 -5.33
C VAL A 210 -8.23 7.00 -4.37
N PRO A 211 -9.54 6.70 -4.20
CA PRO A 211 -10.39 7.44 -3.26
C PRO A 211 -9.86 7.41 -1.83
N ASP A 212 -9.82 8.57 -1.18
CA ASP A 212 -9.39 8.74 0.22
C ASP A 212 -10.54 9.12 1.15
N ASN A 213 -11.77 9.06 0.68
CA ASN A 213 -12.95 9.44 1.45
C ASN A 213 -13.28 8.39 2.53
N THR A 214 -13.62 8.92 3.71
CA THR A 214 -14.17 8.23 4.90
C THR A 214 -15.07 9.20 5.64
#